data_AF-A0A0D2JJ96-F1
#
_entry.id   AF-A0A0D2JJ96-F1
#
_cell.length_a   1.000
_cell.length_b   1.000
_cell.length_c   1.000
_cell.angle_alpha   90.00
_cell.angle_beta   90.00
_cell.angle_gamma   90.00
#
_symmetry.space_group_name_H-M   'P 1'
#
loop_
_entity.id
_entity.type
_entity.pdbx_description
1 polymer ?
#
loop_
_entity_poly.entity_id
_entity_poly.type
_entity_poly.pdbx_seq_one_letter_code
_entity_poly.pdbx_strand_id
1 'polypeptide(L)' 'MTSIELPSPDSNVKVEITMPLKLWWKLMETAQQNDMKLNYLIFKNLADAADYDINGESYDLLLREIEEDSSSPG' A
#
# COMPACT_ATOMS: atom_id res chain seq x y z
N MET A 1 16.89 -18.37 17.40
CA MET A 1 16.79 -17.74 16.07
C MET A 1 15.31 -17.45 15.85
N THR A 2 14.89 -16.19 15.98
CA THR A 2 13.52 -15.77 15.71
C THR A 2 13.32 -15.76 14.20
N SER A 3 12.67 -16.81 13.69
CA SER A 3 12.24 -16.89 12.29
C SER A 3 11.18 -15.80 12.09
N ILE A 4 11.50 -14.77 11.31
CA ILE A 4 10.50 -13.84 10.81
C ILE A 4 9.79 -14.60 9.71
N GLU A 5 8.55 -15.01 9.96
CA GLU A 5 7.70 -15.60 8.94
C GLU A 5 7.44 -14.54 7.87
N LEU A 6 8.05 -14.71 6.70
CA LEU A 6 7.74 -13.90 5.54
C LEU A 6 6.29 -14.20 5.13
N PRO A 7 5.44 -13.18 4.93
CA PRO A 7 4.08 -13.43 4.48
C PRO A 7 4.11 -14.12 3.11
N SER A 8 3.25 -15.13 2.93
CA SER A 8 3.04 -15.84 1.65
C SER A 8 2.69 -14.83 0.55
N PRO A 9 3.10 -15.03 -0.73
CA PRO A 9 2.75 -14.14 -1.85
C PRO A 9 1.24 -13.86 -1.96
N ASP A 10 0.41 -14.87 -1.67
CA ASP A 10 -1.06 -14.78 -1.65
C ASP A 10 -1.65 -14.12 -0.39
N SER A 11 -0.79 -13.62 0.51
CA SER A 11 -1.24 -13.05 1.77
C SER A 11 -1.82 -11.66 1.54
N ASN A 12 -3.15 -11.58 1.55
CA ASN A 12 -3.81 -10.30 1.74
C ASN A 12 -3.45 -9.73 3.11
N VAL A 13 -2.54 -8.75 3.14
CA VAL A 13 -2.18 -8.04 4.38
C VAL A 13 -3.30 -7.08 4.73
N LYS A 14 -4.13 -7.45 5.70
CA LYS A 14 -5.10 -6.54 6.29
C LYS A 14 -4.39 -5.63 7.29
N VAL A 15 -4.25 -4.35 6.94
CA VAL A 15 -3.69 -3.33 7.83
C VAL A 15 -4.82 -2.58 8.52
N GLU A 16 -4.85 -2.61 9.86
CA GLU A 16 -5.72 -1.76 10.66
C GLU A 16 -4.91 -0.56 11.17
N ILE A 17 -5.33 0.65 10.81
CA ILE A 17 -4.61 1.88 11.15
C ILE A 17 -5.45 2.70 12.12
N THR A 18 -4.92 2.92 13.32
CA THR A 18 -5.49 3.88 14.27
C THR A 18 -4.74 5.20 14.14
N MET A 19 -5.45 6.30 13.91
CA MET A 19 -4.86 7.63 13.78
C MET A 19 -5.75 8.73 14.36
N PRO A 20 -5.22 9.92 14.67
CA PRO A 20 -6.03 11.05 15.14
C PRO A 20 -7.07 11.49 14.12
N LEU A 21 -8.29 11.83 14.59
CA LEU A 21 -9.40 12.25 13.73
C LEU A 21 -9.04 13.44 12.82
N LYS A 22 -8.25 14.40 13.32
CA LYS A 22 -7.80 15.56 12.51
C LYS A 22 -6.94 15.13 11.31
N LEU A 23 -6.07 14.14 11.50
CA LEU A 23 -5.23 13.62 10.43
C LEU A 23 -6.08 12.88 9.39
N TRP A 24 -7.06 12.09 9.85
CA TRP A 24 -8.03 11.41 8.97
C TRP A 24 -8.76 12.39 8.05
N TRP A 25 -9.31 13.49 8.62
CA TRP A 25 -9.96 14.53 7.82
C TRP A 25 -9.03 15.16 6.79
N LYS A 26 -7.78 15.45 7.18
CA LYS A 26 -6.81 16.04 6.25
C LYS A 26 -6.47 15.11 5.09
N LEU A 27 -6.31 13.82 5.35
CA LEU A 27 -6.06 12.82 4.32
C LEU A 27 -7.27 12.69 3.37
N MET A 28 -8.50 12.69 3.89
CA MET A 28 -9.71 12.67 3.05
C MET A 28 -9.82 13.91 2.16
N GLU A 29 -9.60 15.11 2.71
CA GLU A 29 -9.60 16.36 1.94
C GLU A 29 -8.53 16.33 0.84
N THR A 30 -7.32 15.88 1.18
CA THR A 30 -6.21 15.79 0.22
C THR A 30 -6.52 14.78 -0.89
N ALA A 31 -7.09 13.62 -0.55
CA ALA A 31 -7.49 12.61 -1.53
C ALA A 31 -8.52 13.17 -2.51
N GLN A 32 -9.52 13.89 -2.00
CA GLN A 32 -10.55 14.54 -2.82
C GLN A 32 -9.98 15.63 -3.73
N GLN A 33 -9.08 16.48 -3.21
CA GLN A 33 -8.46 17.56 -3.99
C GLN A 33 -7.60 17.05 -5.15
N ASN A 34 -7.02 15.85 -5.02
CA ASN A 34 -6.16 15.23 -6.03
C ASN A 34 -6.89 14.19 -6.89
N ASP A 35 -8.21 14.04 -6.74
CA ASP A 35 -9.02 13.00 -7.42
C ASP A 35 -8.45 11.58 -7.25
N MET A 36 -8.01 11.27 -6.04
CA MET A 36 -7.36 10.00 -5.69
C MET A 36 -8.17 9.25 -4.64
N LYS A 37 -8.10 7.90 -4.67
CA LYS A 37 -8.65 7.08 -3.58
C LYS A 37 -7.84 7.28 -2.31
N LEU A 38 -8.52 7.38 -1.16
CA LEU A 38 -7.90 7.61 0.14
C LEU A 38 -6.87 6.53 0.51
N ASN A 39 -7.18 5.26 0.28
CA ASN A 39 -6.27 4.16 0.55
C ASN A 39 -4.97 4.29 -0.26
N TYR A 40 -5.08 4.61 -1.55
CA TYR A 40 -3.91 4.84 -2.41
C TYR A 40 -3.06 6.01 -1.90
N LEU A 41 -3.67 7.13 -1.50
CA LEU A 41 -2.94 8.25 -0.91
C LEU A 41 -2.19 7.85 0.37
N ILE A 42 -2.83 7.08 1.25
CA ILE A 42 -2.21 6.60 2.50
C ILE A 42 -1.00 5.72 2.19
N PHE A 43 -1.14 4.74 1.30
CA PHE A 43 -0.04 3.84 0.94
C PHE A 43 1.09 4.57 0.21
N LYS A 44 0.76 5.50 -0.70
CA LYS A 44 1.75 6.34 -1.36
C LYS A 44 2.56 7.15 -0.35
N ASN A 45 1.90 7.84 0.59
CA ASN A 45 2.60 8.60 1.62
C ASN A 45 3.47 7.71 2.52
N LEU A 46 3.05 6.47 2.79
CA LEU A 46 3.84 5.50 3.55
C LEU A 46 5.07 5.03 2.76
N ALA A 47 4.91 4.74 1.47
CA ALA A 47 6.00 4.38 0.57
C ALA A 47 7.02 5.53 0.46
N ASP A 48 6.54 6.76 0.19
CA ASP A 48 7.37 7.96 0.12
C ASP A 48 8.13 8.20 1.44
N ALA A 49 7.47 8.02 2.59
CA ALA A 49 8.10 8.19 3.91
C ALA A 49 9.12 7.09 4.26
N ALA A 50 8.95 5.90 3.68
CA ALA A 50 9.88 4.78 3.81
C ALA A 50 11.05 4.86 2.81
N ASP A 51 11.11 5.92 1.99
CA ASP A 51 12.08 6.07 0.89
C ASP A 51 12.02 4.90 -0.10
N TYR A 52 10.80 4.41 -0.35
CA TYR A 52 10.53 3.37 -1.33
C TYR A 52 10.52 4.01 -2.73
N ASP A 53 11.72 4.21 -3.28
CA ASP A 53 11.98 4.74 -4.64
C ASP A 53 12.06 3.60 -5.65
N ILE A 54 11.59 3.81 -6.88
CA ILE A 54 11.43 2.87 -8.00
C ILE A 54 12.71 2.15 -8.50
N ASN A 55 13.89 2.46 -7.96
CA ASN A 55 15.08 1.62 -8.10
C ASN A 55 15.11 0.47 -7.07
N GLY A 56 14.18 0.51 -6.12
CA GLY A 56 13.61 -0.49 -5.22
C GLY A 56 12.08 -0.44 -5.37
N GLU A 57 11.63 -1.04 -6.48
CA GLU A 57 10.28 -1.46 -6.87
C GLU A 57 9.13 -0.43 -6.86
N SER A 58 8.50 -0.25 -8.02
CA SER A 58 7.34 0.64 -8.19
C SER A 58 6.10 0.05 -7.53
N TYR A 59 5.26 0.88 -6.90
CA TYR A 59 3.88 0.48 -6.56
C TYR A 59 3.09 -0.01 -7.79
N ASP A 60 3.41 0.47 -9.00
CA ASP A 60 2.82 -0.01 -10.25
C ASP A 60 3.32 -1.42 -10.64
N LEU A 61 4.52 -1.82 -10.21
CA LEU A 61 5.04 -3.19 -10.35
C LEU A 61 4.32 -4.12 -9.37
N LEU A 62 4.12 -3.71 -8.12
CA LEU A 62 3.31 -4.45 -7.15
C LEU A 62 1.88 -4.66 -7.66
N LEU A 63 1.23 -3.61 -8.18
CA LEU A 63 -0.10 -3.74 -8.77
C LEU A 63 -0.13 -4.71 -9.95
N ARG A 64 0.89 -4.67 -10.81
CA ARG A 64 1.01 -5.56 -11.96
C ARG A 64 1.28 -7.01 -11.57
N GLU A 65 2.10 -7.26 -10.56
CA GLU A 65 2.33 -8.61 -10.01
C GLU A 65 1.03 -9.19 -9.41
N ILE A 66 0.27 -8.38 -8.66
CA ILE A 66 -1.03 -8.77 -8.11
C ILE A 66 -2.02 -9.14 -9.23
N GLU A 67 -2.01 -8.40 -10.34
CA GLU A 67 -2.88 -8.66 -11.50
C GLU A 67 -2.43 -9.88 -12.32
N GLU A 68 -1.12 -10.12 -12.46
CA GLU A 68 -0.56 -11.26 -13.19
C GLU A 68 -0.72 -12.59 -12.41
N ASP A 69 -0.57 -12.61 -11.08
CA ASP A 69 -0.74 -13.83 -10.26
C ASP A 69 -2.22 -14.28 -10.15
N SER A 70 -3.15 -13.33 -10.12
CA SER A 70 -4.60 -13.63 -10.09
C SER A 70 -5.15 -14.24 -11.39
N SER A 71 -4.32 -14.26 -12.45
CA SER A 71 -4.68 -14.76 -13.78
C SER A 71 -4.09 -16.16 -14.10
N SER A 72 -3.33 -16.77 -13.19
CA SER A 72 -2.69 -18.07 -13.39
C SER A 72 -3.49 -19.20 -12.71
N PRO A 73 -4.10 -20.15 -13.45
CA PRO A 73 -4.81 -21.28 -12.85
C PRO A 73 -3.80 -22.36 -12.46
N GLY A 74 -3.58 -22.52 -11.16
CA GLY A 74 -2.93 -23.67 -10.53
C GLY A 74 -3.90 -24.46 -9.69
#